data_AF-A0A482VVS9-F1
#
_entry.id   AF-A0A482VVS9-F1
#
_cell.length_a   1.000
_cell.length_b   1.000
_cell.length_c   1.000
_cell.angle_alpha   90.00
_cell.angle_beta   90.00
_cell.angle_gamma   90.00
#
_symmetry.space_group_name_H-M   'P 1'
#
loop_
_entity.id
_entity.type
_entity.pdbx_description
1 polymer ?
#
loop_
_entity_poly.entity_id
_entity_poly.type
_entity_poly.pdbx_seq_one_letter_code
_entity_poly.pdbx_strand_id
1 'polypeptide(L)'
;MGNSETKLSKNDRLRIKNYSVIREDRDDGARAGGVAILVRKGIAFKVIKDIKQTSFEKLAIRLLAEGLTITAVYNRPVNNFTENDMKILNQVPGK
;
A
#
# COMPACT_ATOMS: atom_id res chain seq x y z
N MET A 1 -3.68 7.42 -7.49
CA MET A 1 -3.77 8.22 -6.25
C MET A 1 -3.56 7.28 -5.08
N GLY A 2 -2.60 7.56 -4.20
CA GLY A 2 -2.37 6.80 -2.97
C GLY A 2 -3.13 7.45 -1.81
N ASN A 3 -3.81 6.66 -0.98
CA ASN A 3 -4.43 7.11 0.26
C ASN A 3 -3.81 6.36 1.44
N SER A 4 -3.38 7.12 2.43
CA SER A 4 -3.04 6.64 3.77
C SER A 4 -4.22 6.89 4.73
N GLU A 5 -4.29 6.14 5.83
CA GLU A 5 -5.34 6.24 6.87
C GLU A 5 -6.76 5.92 6.39
N THR A 6 -6.97 4.74 5.83
CA THR A 6 -8.32 4.33 5.41
C THR A 6 -9.28 4.19 6.59
N LYS A 7 -8.79 3.87 7.80
CA LYS A 7 -9.60 3.60 9.02
C LYS A 7 -10.67 2.52 8.83
N LEU A 8 -10.48 1.67 7.83
CA LEU A 8 -11.40 0.58 7.50
C LEU A 8 -10.83 -0.76 8.00
N SER A 9 -11.71 -1.65 8.43
CA SER A 9 -11.39 -3.03 8.79
C SER A 9 -11.55 -3.97 7.59
N LYS A 10 -11.05 -5.21 7.68
CA LYS A 10 -11.19 -6.26 6.64
C LYS A 10 -12.65 -6.54 6.25
N ASN A 11 -13.60 -6.24 7.15
CA ASN A 11 -15.02 -6.46 6.93
C ASN A 11 -15.71 -5.30 6.18
N ASP A 12 -15.10 -4.12 6.17
CA ASP A 12 -15.67 -2.94 5.50
C ASP A 12 -15.41 -3.03 3.99
N ARG A 13 -16.45 -2.84 3.17
CA ARG A 13 -16.34 -2.88 1.71
C ARG A 13 -16.15 -1.47 1.13
N LEU A 14 -14.92 -1.15 0.71
CA LEU A 14 -14.64 0.07 -0.06
C LEU A 14 -14.73 -0.23 -1.56
N ARG A 15 -15.69 0.40 -2.25
CA ARG A 15 -15.84 0.32 -3.71
C ARG A 15 -15.94 1.72 -4.28
N ILE A 16 -15.03 2.07 -5.18
CA ILE A 16 -15.07 3.34 -5.90
C ILE A 16 -15.35 3.05 -7.38
N LYS A 17 -16.38 3.69 -7.93
CA LYS A 17 -16.77 3.52 -9.34
C LYS A 17 -15.58 3.86 -10.24
N ASN A 18 -15.32 3.01 -11.24
CA ASN A 18 -14.21 3.15 -12.20
C ASN A 18 -12.79 2.96 -11.64
N TYR A 19 -12.65 2.48 -10.41
CA TYR A 19 -11.34 2.14 -9.83
C TYR A 19 -11.29 0.70 -9.32
N SER A 20 -10.12 0.10 -9.45
CA SER A 20 -9.68 -1.05 -8.66
C SER A 20 -9.09 -0.51 -7.36
N VAL A 21 -9.60 -1.00 -6.22
CA VAL A 21 -9.14 -0.64 -4.88
C VAL A 21 -8.23 -1.76 -4.39
N ILE A 22 -6.96 -1.47 -4.17
CA ILE A 22 -6.02 -2.37 -3.51
C ILE A 22 -5.79 -1.79 -2.12
N ARG A 23 -5.94 -2.60 -1.08
CA ARG A 23 -5.80 -2.15 0.30
C ARG A 23 -5.09 -3.20 1.15
N GLU A 24 -4.37 -2.71 2.15
CA GLU A 24 -3.80 -3.50 3.22
C GLU A 24 -4.34 -2.96 4.55
N ASP A 25 -5.02 -3.83 5.28
CA ASP A 25 -5.64 -3.53 6.57
C ASP A 25 -4.82 -4.16 7.68
N ARG A 26 -4.91 -3.60 8.88
CA ARG A 26 -4.25 -4.18 10.05
C ARG A 26 -4.79 -5.57 10.37
N ASP A 27 -3.89 -6.46 10.77
CA ASP A 27 -4.24 -7.83 11.15
C ASP A 27 -5.02 -7.91 12.46
N ASP A 28 -4.86 -6.91 13.34
CA ASP A 28 -5.61 -6.78 14.60
C ASP A 28 -7.10 -6.40 14.40
N GLY A 29 -7.53 -6.17 13.15
CA GLY A 29 -8.91 -5.79 12.83
C GLY A 29 -9.29 -4.39 13.32
N ALA A 30 -8.36 -3.62 13.88
CA ALA A 30 -8.63 -2.28 14.38
C ALA A 30 -8.98 -1.35 13.21
N ARG A 31 -9.99 -0.48 13.43
CA ARG A 31 -10.36 0.60 12.50
C ARG A 31 -9.41 1.80 12.62
N ALA A 32 -8.13 1.56 12.42
CA ALA A 32 -7.08 2.57 12.51
C ALA A 32 -5.97 2.24 11.50
N GLY A 33 -5.31 3.27 10.96
CA GLY A 33 -4.32 3.09 9.89
C GLY A 33 -4.93 2.57 8.59
N GLY A 34 -4.21 1.68 7.92
CA GLY A 34 -4.54 1.11 6.62
C GLY A 34 -3.98 1.93 5.47
N VAL A 35 -3.54 1.23 4.43
CA VAL A 35 -3.02 1.84 3.19
C VAL A 35 -3.85 1.36 2.02
N ALA A 36 -4.20 2.26 1.10
CA ALA A 36 -4.87 1.89 -0.14
C ALA A 36 -4.26 2.59 -1.36
N ILE A 37 -4.24 1.86 -2.47
CA ILE A 37 -3.93 2.39 -3.80
C ILE A 37 -5.16 2.23 -4.69
N LEU A 38 -5.53 3.34 -5.33
CA LEU A 38 -6.62 3.41 -6.30
C LEU A 38 -6.06 3.44 -7.71
N VAL A 39 -6.37 2.41 -8.49
CA VAL A 39 -5.97 2.30 -9.90
C VAL A 39 -7.20 2.42 -10.78
N ARG A 40 -7.19 3.33 -11.77
CA ARG A 40 -8.32 3.48 -12.70
C ARG A 40 -8.51 2.18 -13.49
N LYS A 41 -9.75 1.72 -13.63
CA LYS A 41 -10.07 0.52 -14.44
C LYS A 41 -9.52 0.67 -15.85
N GLY A 42 -8.98 -0.41 -16.39
CA GLY A 42 -8.29 -0.43 -17.69
C GLY A 42 -6.77 -0.22 -17.60
N ILE A 43 -6.25 0.27 -16.48
CA ILE A 43 -4.79 0.30 -16.24
C ILE A 43 -4.38 -1.06 -15.67
N ALA A 44 -3.48 -1.75 -16.36
CA ALA A 44 -2.97 -3.04 -15.94
C ALA A 44 -1.87 -2.88 -14.88
N PHE A 45 -1.99 -3.61 -13.76
CA PHE A 45 -1.05 -3.55 -12.65
C PHE A 45 -0.86 -4.91 -12.00
N LYS A 46 0.23 -5.08 -11.24
CA LYS A 46 0.46 -6.20 -10.33
C LYS A 46 0.71 -5.69 -8.92
N VAL A 47 0.16 -6.37 -7.92
CA VAL A 47 0.46 -6.10 -6.51
C VAL A 47 1.77 -6.81 -6.15
N ILE A 48 2.68 -6.11 -5.47
CA ILE A 48 3.93 -6.68 -4.96
C ILE A 48 3.65 -7.14 -3.53
N LYS A 49 3.59 -8.46 -3.31
CA LYS A 49 3.19 -9.05 -2.03
C LYS A 49 4.37 -9.32 -1.08
N ASP A 50 5.55 -9.60 -1.64
CA ASP A 50 6.70 -10.07 -0.85
C ASP A 50 7.64 -8.93 -0.43
N ILE A 51 7.07 -7.83 0.09
CA ILE A 51 7.88 -6.74 0.64
C ILE A 51 8.21 -7.09 2.09
N LYS A 52 9.50 -7.06 2.45
CA LYS A 52 9.99 -7.35 3.81
C LYS A 52 9.19 -6.61 4.87
N GLN A 53 8.99 -7.23 6.03
CA GLN A 53 8.30 -6.62 7.16
C GLN A 53 9.01 -5.34 7.62
N THR A 54 8.24 -4.32 7.97
CA THR A 54 8.71 -2.98 8.33
C THR A 54 7.98 -2.50 9.58
N SER A 55 8.50 -1.44 10.22
CA SER A 55 7.83 -0.77 11.34
C SER A 55 6.54 -0.04 10.92
N PHE A 56 6.37 0.21 9.62
CA PHE A 56 5.26 0.94 9.02
C PHE A 56 4.37 0.04 8.15
N GLU A 57 3.15 0.49 7.92
CA GLU A 57 2.19 -0.14 7.01
C GLU A 57 2.50 0.29 5.57
N LYS A 58 2.40 -0.64 4.61
CA LYS A 58 2.80 -0.37 3.22
C LYS A 58 2.01 -1.18 2.23
N LEU A 59 1.93 -0.68 1.01
CA LEU A 59 1.37 -1.39 -0.13
C LEU A 59 2.10 -0.93 -1.39
N ALA A 60 2.53 -1.86 -2.24
CA ALA A 60 3.11 -1.49 -3.53
C ALA A 60 2.42 -2.17 -4.70
N ILE A 61 2.31 -1.43 -5.79
CA ILE A 61 1.88 -1.95 -7.08
C ILE A 61 2.91 -1.58 -8.16
N ARG A 62 2.96 -2.40 -9.20
CA ARG A 62 3.71 -2.09 -10.44
C ARG A 62 2.73 -1.94 -11.59
N LEU A 63 2.81 -0.81 -12.29
CA LEU A 63 2.09 -0.58 -13.54
C LEU A 63 2.80 -1.34 -14.66
N LEU A 64 2.04 -2.15 -15.41
CA LEU A 64 2.64 -3.05 -16.41
C LEU A 64 3.07 -2.33 -17.68
N ALA A 65 2.38 -1.23 -18.04
CA ALA A 65 2.65 -0.50 -19.27
C ALA A 65 3.96 0.31 -19.23
N GLU A 66 4.35 0.78 -18.03
CA GLU A 66 5.42 1.79 -17.90
C GLU A 66 6.58 1.31 -17.02
N GLY A 67 6.48 0.10 -16.44
CA GLY A 67 7.46 -0.38 -15.47
C GLY A 67 7.52 0.44 -14.17
N LEU A 68 6.61 1.40 -13.97
CA LEU A 68 6.53 2.26 -12.81
C LEU A 68 6.04 1.50 -11.58
N THR A 69 6.78 1.61 -10.48
CA THR A 69 6.38 1.08 -9.17
C THR A 69 5.87 2.22 -8.30
N ILE A 70 4.67 2.05 -7.73
CA ILE A 70 4.05 2.98 -6.80
C ILE A 70 3.94 2.29 -5.46
N THR A 71 4.55 2.89 -4.44
CA THR A 71 4.49 2.41 -3.06
C THR A 71 3.80 3.44 -2.19
N ALA A 72 2.70 3.05 -1.55
CA ALA A 72 2.04 3.84 -0.54
C ALA A 72 2.50 3.36 0.84
N VAL A 73 2.82 4.31 1.72
CA VAL A 73 3.40 4.05 3.04
C VAL A 73 2.63 4.84 4.07
N TYR A 74 2.33 4.21 5.20
CA TYR A 74 1.79 4.87 6.38
C TYR A 74 2.63 4.51 7.60
N ASN A 75 3.30 5.52 8.15
CA ASN A 75 4.02 5.40 9.41
C ASN A 75 3.12 5.86 10.56
N ARG A 76 3.02 5.03 11.61
CA ARG A 76 2.21 5.39 12.79
C ARG A 76 2.89 6.54 13.54
N PRO A 77 2.14 7.45 14.19
CA PRO A 77 2.72 8.59 14.92
C PRO A 77 3.76 8.22 15.99
N VAL A 78 3.65 7.00 16.56
CA VAL A 78 4.55 6.48 17.59
C VAL A 78 5.86 5.90 17.04
N ASN A 79 5.95 5.71 15.73
CA ASN A 79 7.09 5.07 15.07
C ASN A 79 7.95 6.12 14.38
N ASN A 80 9.27 5.97 14.48
CA ASN A 80 10.21 6.74 13.67
C ASN A 80 10.66 5.91 12.47
N PHE A 81 10.83 6.56 11.32
CA PHE A 81 11.51 5.92 10.20
C PHE A 81 12.96 5.62 10.59
N THR A 82 13.38 4.38 10.37
CA THR A 82 14.77 3.98 10.52
C THR A 82 15.48 4.01 9.16
N GLU A 83 16.81 3.99 9.17
CA GLU A 83 17.57 3.83 7.92
C GLU A 83 17.27 2.48 7.24
N ASN A 84 16.98 1.45 8.04
CA ASN A 84 16.61 0.13 7.52
C ASN A 84 15.25 0.17 6.78
N ASP A 85 14.30 0.96 7.27
CA ASP A 85 13.02 1.19 6.62
C ASP A 85 13.20 1.78 5.21
N MET A 86 14.11 2.75 5.06
CA MET A 86 14.44 3.33 3.75
C MET A 86 15.14 2.34 2.83
N LYS A 87 16.05 1.50 3.36
CA LYS A 87 16.69 0.43 2.59
C LYS A 87 15.68 -0.58 2.04
N ILE A 88 14.66 -0.93 2.83
CA ILE A 88 13.60 -1.84 2.40
C ILE A 88 12.74 -1.20 1.29
N LEU A 89 12.38 0.09 1.41
CA LEU A 89 11.63 0.79 0.36
C LEU A 89 12.40 0.86 -0.96
N ASN A 90 13.72 1.09 -0.90
CA ASN A 90 14.58 1.12 -2.08
C ASN A 90 14.83 -0.28 -2.69
N GLN A 91 14.54 -1.35 -1.96
CA GLN A 91 14.64 -2.73 -2.42
C GLN A 91 13.34 -3.27 -3.00
N VAL A 92 12.24 -2.50 -2.99
CA VAL A 92 11.01 -2.91 -3.66
C VAL A 92 11.33 -3.06 -5.15
N PRO A 93 11.17 -4.28 -5.71
CA PRO A 93 11.71 -4.58 -7.03
C PRO A 93 11.11 -3.68 -8.11
N GLY A 94 11.99 -2.92 -8.77
CA GLY A 94 11.67 -2.10 -9.93
C GLY A 94 11.89 -2.81 -11.27
N LYS A 95 12.45 -4.02 -11.27
CA LYS A 95 12.71 -4.83 -12.46
C LYS A 95 12.32 -6.27 -12.22
#